data_AF-A0A9D8AHG8-F1
#
_entry.id   AF-A0A9D8AHG8-F1
#
_cell.length_a   1.000
_cell.length_b   1.000
_cell.length_c   1.000
_cell.angle_alpha   90.00
_cell.angle_beta   90.00
_cell.angle_gamma   90.00
#
_symmetry.space_group_name_H-M   'P 1'
#
loop_
_entity.id
_entity.type
_entity.pdbx_description
1 polymer ?
#
loop_
_entity_poly.entity_id
_entity_poly.type
_entity_poly.pdbx_seq_one_letter_code
_entity_poly.pdbx_strand_id
1 'polypeptide(L)'
;MKLKALLKSPWVFHLCSGSCNNCDIEILDCITPRYDIERFGMLLVGSVRHADVLLCTGIVNKLGESRVKRIYNQTPKPCLVVAVGNCANSQGVFRGSYACGKPLDQVIPVDIYIPGCPPKPEAIILGVVKLIEKIKGKKK
;
A
#
# COMPACT_ATOMS: atom_id res chain seq x y z
N MET A 1 0.82 19.37 4.84
CA MET A 1 -0.57 19.21 4.37
C MET A 1 -1.46 18.79 5.54
N LYS A 2 -2.66 19.34 5.72
CA LYS A 2 -3.56 18.92 6.83
C LYS A 2 -4.07 17.50 6.51
N LEU A 3 -3.87 16.55 7.43
CA LEU A 3 -4.38 15.16 7.35
C LEU A 3 -5.87 15.06 6.96
N LYS A 4 -6.65 16.11 7.23
CA LYS A 4 -8.06 16.22 6.84
C LYS A 4 -8.31 16.20 5.32
N ALA A 5 -7.37 16.68 4.50
CA ALA A 5 -7.52 16.65 3.04
C ALA A 5 -7.50 15.22 2.49
N LEU A 6 -6.71 14.34 3.10
CA LEU A 6 -6.60 12.92 2.73
C LEU A 6 -7.89 12.12 2.96
N LEU A 7 -8.86 12.67 3.68
CA LEU A 7 -10.12 11.98 3.98
C LEU A 7 -11.08 11.91 2.79
N LYS A 8 -10.92 12.79 1.80
CA LYS A 8 -11.85 12.91 0.66
C LYS A 8 -11.20 12.64 -0.69
N SER A 9 -9.87 12.72 -0.79
CA SER A 9 -9.14 12.54 -2.05
C SER A 9 -7.76 11.89 -1.82
N PRO A 10 -7.68 10.63 -1.37
CA PRO A 10 -6.40 9.98 -1.17
C PRO A 10 -5.82 9.48 -2.50
N TRP A 11 -4.71 10.06 -2.95
CA TRP A 11 -4.04 9.59 -4.17
C TRP A 11 -3.09 8.44 -3.85
N VAL A 12 -3.24 7.33 -4.58
CA VAL A 12 -2.53 6.08 -4.31
C VAL A 12 -1.43 5.86 -5.34
N PHE A 13 -0.30 5.33 -4.89
CA PHE A 13 0.75 4.82 -5.77
C PHE A 13 1.03 3.36 -5.43
N HIS A 14 0.98 2.52 -6.47
CA HIS A 14 1.29 1.10 -6.37
C HIS A 14 2.81 0.89 -6.34
N LEU A 15 3.30 0.28 -5.26
CA LEU A 15 4.71 -0.04 -5.06
C LEU A 15 4.92 -1.56 -5.06
N CYS A 16 5.34 -2.09 -6.20
CA CYS A 16 5.79 -3.47 -6.30
C CYS A 16 7.19 -3.62 -5.68
N SER A 17 7.29 -4.41 -4.60
CA SER A 17 8.56 -4.64 -3.88
C SER A 17 9.18 -6.03 -4.11
N GLY A 18 8.49 -6.88 -4.88
CA GLY A 18 8.83 -8.29 -5.12
C GLY A 18 7.56 -9.16 -5.20
N SER A 19 6.57 -8.68 -5.95
CA SER A 19 5.25 -9.32 -6.11
C SER A 19 5.27 -10.39 -7.19
N CYS A 20 4.38 -11.39 -7.09
CA CYS A 20 4.08 -12.35 -8.13
C CYS A 20 2.95 -11.89 -9.08
N ASN A 21 2.67 -10.59 -9.11
CA ASN A 21 1.61 -9.92 -9.87
C ASN A 21 0.17 -10.12 -9.38
N ASN A 22 -0.13 -11.14 -8.55
CA ASN A 22 -1.52 -11.38 -8.12
C ASN A 22 -2.12 -10.24 -7.28
N CYS A 23 -1.40 -9.70 -6.28
CA CYS A 23 -1.91 -8.56 -5.51
C CYS A 23 -1.97 -7.28 -6.35
N ASP A 24 -1.20 -7.19 -7.43
CA ASP A 24 -1.14 -6.03 -8.30
C ASP A 24 -2.36 -6.00 -9.23
N ILE A 25 -2.77 -7.17 -9.72
CA ILE A 25 -4.02 -7.34 -10.48
C ILE A 25 -5.23 -6.95 -9.63
N GLU A 26 -5.30 -7.38 -8.37
CA GLU A 26 -6.42 -7.03 -7.48
C GLU A 26 -6.48 -5.52 -7.16
N ILE A 27 -5.32 -4.85 -7.07
CA ILE A 27 -5.28 -3.38 -6.92
C ILE A 27 -5.81 -2.69 -8.17
N LEU A 28 -5.46 -3.18 -9.35
CA LEU A 28 -6.00 -2.65 -10.61
C LEU A 28 -7.50 -2.97 -10.74
N ASP A 29 -7.95 -4.13 -10.28
CA ASP A 29 -9.36 -4.51 -10.33
C ASP A 29 -10.22 -3.57 -9.47
N CYS A 30 -9.69 -3.03 -8.38
CA CYS A 30 -10.38 -2.01 -7.58
C CYS A 30 -10.76 -0.74 -8.39
N ILE A 31 -10.03 -0.44 -9.47
CA ILE A 31 -10.25 0.74 -10.32
C ILE A 31 -11.27 0.42 -11.42
N THR A 32 -11.55 -0.86 -11.69
CA THR A 32 -12.49 -1.22 -12.75
C THR A 32 -13.93 -0.81 -12.39
N PRO A 33 -14.83 -0.65 -13.38
CA PRO A 33 -16.20 -0.19 -13.15
C PRO A 33 -17.03 -1.04 -12.18
N ARG A 34 -16.60 -2.29 -11.92
CA ARG A 34 -17.29 -3.18 -10.97
C ARG A 34 -17.14 -2.71 -9.53
N TYR A 35 -15.97 -2.20 -9.17
CA TYR A 35 -15.64 -1.78 -7.81
C TYR A 35 -15.53 -0.26 -7.66
N ASP A 36 -15.18 0.44 -8.74
CA ASP A 36 -15.20 1.90 -8.89
C ASP A 36 -14.70 2.65 -7.64
N ILE A 37 -13.44 2.40 -7.26
CA ILE A 37 -12.85 3.04 -6.08
C ILE A 37 -12.65 4.56 -6.27
N GLU A 38 -12.65 5.03 -7.52
CA GLU A 38 -12.52 6.46 -7.86
C GLU A 38 -13.66 7.30 -7.28
N ARG A 39 -14.86 6.71 -7.07
CA ARG A 39 -15.98 7.38 -6.38
C ARG A 39 -15.63 7.87 -4.97
N PHE A 40 -14.66 7.24 -4.31
CA PHE A 40 -14.16 7.65 -3.00
C PHE A 40 -13.03 8.69 -3.06
N GLY A 41 -12.71 9.19 -4.26
CA GLY A 41 -11.62 10.13 -4.51
C GLY A 41 -10.24 9.47 -4.60
N MET A 42 -10.20 8.14 -4.74
CA MET A 42 -8.97 7.37 -4.86
C MET A 42 -8.53 7.26 -6.30
N LEU A 43 -7.37 7.82 -6.60
CA LEU A 43 -6.80 7.82 -7.96
C LEU A 43 -5.42 7.21 -7.95
N LEU A 44 -5.14 6.33 -8.90
CA LEU A 44 -3.82 5.76 -9.12
C LEU A 44 -2.93 6.77 -9.85
N VAL A 45 -1.90 7.29 -9.17
CA VAL A 45 -0.98 8.26 -9.75
C VAL A 45 0.24 7.57 -10.37
N GLY A 46 0.76 8.13 -11.45
CA GLY A 46 1.96 7.61 -12.13
C GLY A 46 3.29 8.00 -11.48
N SER A 47 3.29 8.96 -10.54
CA SER A 47 4.50 9.43 -9.87
C SER A 47 4.32 9.44 -8.35
N VAL A 48 5.31 8.88 -7.67
CA VAL A 48 5.45 8.82 -6.22
C VAL A 48 5.37 10.21 -5.57
N ARG A 49 5.78 11.26 -6.28
CA ARG A 49 5.76 12.65 -5.76
C ARG A 49 4.36 13.22 -5.61
N HIS A 50 3.36 12.61 -6.24
CA HIS A 50 1.96 12.98 -6.13
C HIS A 50 1.18 12.03 -5.22
N ALA A 51 1.84 11.01 -4.66
CA ALA A 51 1.17 9.98 -3.88
C ALA A 51 1.01 10.40 -2.42
N ASP A 52 -0.20 10.23 -1.89
CA ASP A 52 -0.49 10.37 -0.47
C ASP A 52 -0.45 9.02 0.25
N VAL A 53 -0.73 7.94 -0.47
CA VAL A 53 -0.77 6.57 0.05
C VAL A 53 0.08 5.66 -0.83
N LEU A 54 0.95 4.87 -0.21
CA LEU A 54 1.71 3.82 -0.87
C LEU A 54 1.05 2.47 -0.63
N LEU A 55 0.65 1.80 -1.71
CA LEU A 55 0.16 0.42 -1.70
C LEU A 55 1.33 -0.52 -1.97
N CYS A 56 1.92 -1.07 -0.92
CA CYS A 56 3.07 -1.95 -1.00
C CYS A 56 2.62 -3.40 -1.23
N THR A 57 3.10 -4.02 -2.30
CA THR A 57 2.82 -5.42 -2.63
C THR A 57 4.09 -6.27 -2.68
N GLY A 58 3.91 -7.57 -2.47
CA GLY A 58 4.98 -8.56 -2.56
C GLY A 58 5.90 -8.59 -1.35
N ILE A 59 6.90 -9.47 -1.42
CA ILE A 59 7.98 -9.49 -0.43
C ILE A 59 8.98 -8.38 -0.74
N VAL A 60 9.57 -7.76 0.27
CA VAL A 60 10.71 -6.87 0.03
C VAL A 60 11.94 -7.73 -0.24
N ASN A 61 12.39 -7.75 -1.48
CA ASN A 61 13.63 -8.46 -1.84
C ASN A 61 14.85 -7.74 -1.24
N LYS A 62 15.88 -8.49 -0.86
CA LYS A 62 17.12 -7.95 -0.26
C LYS A 62 17.77 -6.86 -1.13
N LEU A 63 17.73 -7.02 -2.45
CA LEU A 63 18.22 -6.03 -3.43
C LEU A 63 17.29 -4.82 -3.59
N GLY A 64 16.00 -4.99 -3.30
CA GLY A 64 14.96 -3.98 -3.45
C GLY A 64 14.80 -3.06 -2.24
N GLU A 65 15.31 -3.45 -1.07
CA GLU A 65 15.15 -2.69 0.19
C GLU A 65 15.55 -1.21 0.07
N SER A 66 16.71 -0.93 -0.52
CA SER A 66 17.22 0.44 -0.68
C SER A 66 16.35 1.27 -1.63
N ARG A 67 15.77 0.63 -2.66
CA ARG A 67 14.88 1.27 -3.64
C ARG A 67 13.54 1.63 -3.01
N VAL A 68 12.98 0.70 -2.23
CA VAL A 68 11.73 0.90 -1.49
C VAL A 68 11.88 2.07 -0.50
N LYS A 69 12.97 2.12 0.29
CA LYS A 69 13.26 3.26 1.17
C LYS A 69 13.41 4.58 0.41
N ARG A 70 14.12 4.57 -0.72
CA ARG A 70 14.31 5.76 -1.55
C ARG A 70 12.98 6.30 -2.07
N ILE A 71 12.09 5.42 -2.54
CA ILE A 71 10.76 5.78 -3.03
C ILE A 71 9.94 6.42 -1.90
N TYR A 72 9.91 5.80 -0.73
CA TYR A 72 9.22 6.37 0.43
C TYR A 72 9.76 7.75 0.85
N ASN A 73 11.06 7.97 0.74
CA ASN A 73 11.67 9.27 1.04
C ASN A 73 11.34 10.36 0.01
N GLN A 74 10.98 9.96 -1.22
CA GLN A 74 10.57 10.89 -2.29
C GLN A 74 9.09 11.27 -2.23
N THR A 75 8.27 10.56 -1.45
CA THR A 75 6.86 10.92 -1.23
C THR A 75 6.72 12.22 -0.42
N PRO A 76 5.73 13.08 -0.74
CA PRO A 76 5.38 14.21 0.12
C PRO A 76 4.86 13.70 1.48
N LYS A 77 5.17 14.41 2.57
CA LYS A 77 4.68 14.06 3.91
C LYS A 77 3.49 14.95 4.32
N PRO A 78 2.43 14.39 4.91
CA PRO A 78 2.27 13.02 5.42
C PRO A 78 1.93 11.99 4.32
N CYS A 79 2.62 10.85 4.31
CA CYS A 79 2.34 9.72 3.41
C CYS A 79 2.00 8.48 4.24
N LEU A 80 0.92 7.80 3.88
CA LEU A 80 0.45 6.58 4.55
C LEU A 80 0.89 5.34 3.80
N VAL A 81 1.15 4.26 4.52
CA VAL A 81 1.68 3.02 3.92
C VAL A 81 0.75 1.86 4.23
N VAL A 82 0.28 1.20 3.18
CA VAL A 82 -0.61 0.05 3.27
C VAL A 82 0.11 -1.18 2.72
N ALA A 83 0.24 -2.21 3.54
CA ALA A 83 0.75 -3.50 3.11
C ALA A 83 -0.41 -4.34 2.57
N VAL A 84 -0.31 -4.75 1.30
CA VAL A 84 -1.35 -5.52 0.61
C VAL A 84 -0.87 -6.95 0.40
N GLY A 85 -1.59 -7.89 1.03
CA GLY A 85 -1.37 -9.31 0.89
C GLY A 85 -0.34 -9.90 1.87
N ASN A 86 -0.39 -11.23 1.99
CA ASN A 86 0.39 -11.97 3.00
C ASN A 86 1.90 -11.85 2.79
N CYS A 87 2.36 -11.71 1.54
CA CYS A 87 3.77 -11.48 1.24
C CYS A 87 4.28 -10.15 1.83
N ALA A 88 3.49 -9.08 1.74
CA ALA A 88 3.87 -7.78 2.31
C ALA A 88 3.75 -7.79 3.85
N ASN A 89 2.78 -8.51 4.39
CA ASN A 89 2.51 -8.55 5.83
C ASN A 89 3.49 -9.42 6.61
N SER A 90 3.73 -10.65 6.15
CA SER A 90 4.47 -11.68 6.91
C SER A 90 5.51 -12.42 6.07
N GLN A 91 5.80 -11.96 4.85
CA GLN A 91 6.65 -12.61 3.86
C GLN A 91 6.06 -13.91 3.27
N GLY A 92 4.94 -14.38 3.81
CA GLY A 92 4.22 -15.55 3.32
C GLY A 92 5.12 -16.78 3.20
N VAL A 93 5.00 -17.48 2.06
CA VAL A 93 5.77 -18.69 1.75
C VAL A 93 7.27 -18.45 1.56
N PHE A 94 7.69 -17.19 1.36
CA PHE A 94 9.10 -16.84 1.13
C PHE A 94 9.85 -16.51 2.42
N ARG A 95 9.18 -16.57 3.58
CA ARG A 95 9.81 -16.32 4.87
C ARG A 95 10.99 -17.27 5.09
N GLY A 96 12.16 -16.71 5.37
CA GLY A 96 13.40 -17.48 5.56
C GLY A 96 14.16 -17.83 4.27
N SER A 97 13.64 -17.44 3.09
CA SER A 97 14.38 -17.55 1.84
C SER A 97 15.57 -16.60 1.79
N TYR A 98 16.67 -17.02 1.14
CA TYR A 98 17.89 -16.21 0.97
C TYR A 98 17.65 -14.88 0.22
N ALA A 99 16.64 -14.86 -0.66
CA ALA A 99 16.28 -13.69 -1.45
C ALA A 99 15.38 -12.70 -0.68
N CYS A 100 14.71 -13.20 0.37
CA CYS A 100 13.79 -12.41 1.17
C CYS A 100 14.60 -11.43 2.04
N GLY A 101 14.31 -10.14 1.90
CA GLY A 101 14.91 -9.10 2.72
C GLY A 101 14.26 -9.00 4.10
N LYS A 102 14.40 -7.83 4.72
CA LYS A 102 13.72 -7.49 5.96
C LYS A 102 12.20 -7.41 5.77
N PRO A 103 11.39 -7.69 6.81
CA PRO A 103 9.96 -7.42 6.81
C PRO A 103 9.69 -5.96 6.43
N LEU A 104 8.59 -5.70 5.72
CA LEU A 104 8.26 -4.36 5.21
C LEU A 104 8.27 -3.29 6.31
N ASP A 105 7.77 -3.63 7.50
CA ASP A 105 7.70 -2.73 8.67
C ASP A 105 9.07 -2.30 9.20
N GLN A 106 10.12 -3.11 8.98
CA GLN A 106 11.49 -2.72 9.31
C GLN A 106 12.14 -1.84 8.22
N VAL A 107 11.53 -1.77 7.03
CA VAL A 107 12.02 -1.00 5.89
C VAL A 107 11.36 0.37 5.85
N ILE A 108 10.03 0.43 6.00
CA ILE A 108 9.19 1.64 6.01
C ILE A 108 8.10 1.46 7.07
N PRO A 109 7.70 2.51 7.81
CA PRO A 109 6.58 2.43 8.76
C PRO A 109 5.27 2.06 8.05
N VAL A 110 4.65 0.94 8.44
CA VAL A 110 3.36 0.52 7.88
C VAL A 110 2.20 1.00 8.74
N ASP A 111 1.18 1.60 8.13
CA ASP A 111 -0.01 2.07 8.85
C ASP A 111 -1.09 0.99 8.97
N ILE A 112 -1.32 0.21 7.91
CA ILE A 112 -2.35 -0.83 7.83
C ILE A 112 -1.84 -2.04 7.05
N TYR A 113 -2.29 -3.21 7.50
CA TYR A 113 -2.07 -4.50 6.85
C TYR A 113 -3.38 -5.05 6.33
N ILE A 114 -3.42 -5.46 5.07
CA ILE A 114 -4.57 -6.11 4.43
C ILE A 114 -4.21 -7.59 4.21
N PRO A 115 -4.80 -8.53 4.97
CA PRO A 115 -4.52 -9.95 4.81
C PRO A 115 -5.16 -10.53 3.55
N GLY A 116 -4.49 -11.47 2.88
CA GLY A 116 -4.99 -12.17 1.69
C GLY A 116 -3.88 -12.70 0.77
N CYS A 117 -4.18 -13.66 -0.12
CA CYS A 117 -3.22 -14.20 -1.08
C CYS A 117 -3.89 -14.64 -2.42
N PRO A 118 -4.25 -13.69 -3.30
CA PRO A 118 -4.32 -12.25 -3.03
C PRO A 118 -5.61 -11.87 -2.25
N PRO A 119 -5.66 -10.70 -1.59
CA PRO A 119 -6.90 -10.22 -0.99
C PRO A 119 -7.91 -9.87 -2.09
N LYS A 120 -9.19 -10.20 -1.88
CA LYS A 120 -10.25 -9.77 -2.79
C LYS A 120 -10.36 -8.24 -2.85
N PRO A 121 -10.87 -7.63 -3.94
CA PRO A 121 -10.97 -6.18 -4.06
C PRO A 121 -11.79 -5.54 -2.94
N GLU A 122 -12.85 -6.21 -2.46
CA GLU A 122 -13.68 -5.72 -1.36
C GLU A 122 -12.89 -5.63 -0.04
N ALA A 123 -11.94 -6.55 0.17
CA ALA A 123 -11.06 -6.51 1.34
C ALA A 123 -10.05 -5.36 1.25
N ILE A 124 -9.58 -5.04 0.03
CA ILE A 124 -8.72 -3.88 -0.22
C ILE A 124 -9.47 -2.58 0.09
N ILE A 125 -10.69 -2.43 -0.46
CA ILE A 125 -11.55 -1.28 -0.22
C ILE A 125 -11.85 -1.11 1.28
N LEU A 126 -12.20 -2.20 1.98
CA LEU A 126 -12.42 -2.18 3.42
C LEU A 126 -11.17 -1.75 4.19
N GLY A 127 -9.99 -2.20 3.77
CA GLY A 127 -8.71 -1.79 4.34
C GLY A 127 -8.48 -0.28 4.23
N VAL A 128 -8.85 0.32 3.10
CA VAL A 128 -8.74 1.77 2.89
C VAL A 128 -9.78 2.54 3.71
N VAL A 129 -11.01 2.05 3.82
CA VAL A 129 -12.03 2.67 4.68
C VAL A 129 -11.53 2.72 6.13
N LYS A 130 -10.95 1.62 6.64
CA LYS A 130 -10.32 1.58 7.97
C LYS A 130 -9.14 2.56 8.10
N LEU A 131 -8.38 2.79 7.03
CA LEU A 131 -7.33 3.81 7.00
C LEU A 131 -7.91 5.21 7.22
N ILE A 132 -8.96 5.54 6.48
CA ILE A 132 -9.65 6.83 6.57
C ILE A 132 -10.22 7.03 7.98
N GLU A 133 -10.83 6.01 8.58
CA GLU A 133 -11.34 6.04 9.95
C GLU A 133 -10.23 6.25 10.98
N LYS A 134 -9.09 5.56 10.84
CA LYS A 134 -7.91 5.73 11.69
C LYS A 134 -7.37 7.16 11.64
N ILE A 135 -7.40 7.81 10.47
CA ILE A 135 -7.02 9.23 10.32
C ILE A 135 -8.05 10.15 10.99
N LYS A 136 -9.36 9.89 10.84
CA LYS A 136 -10.42 10.67 11.51
C LYS A 136 -10.30 10.60 13.04
N GLY A 137 -9.95 9.43 13.58
CA GLY A 137 -9.79 9.19 15.01
C GLY A 137 -8.54 9.84 15.61
N LYS A 138 -7.47 10.04 14.82
CA LYS A 138 -6.30 10.85 15.20
C LYS A 138 -6.65 12.35 15.19
N LYS A 139 -7.58 12.78 16.03
CA LYS A 139 -7.77 14.20 16.37
C LYS A 139 -6.55 14.66 17.19
N LYS A 140 -5.58 15.30 16.55
CA LYS A 140 -4.62 16.22 17.17
C LYS A 140 -4.49 17.44 16.27
#